data_AF-A0A7C3UEF6-F1
#
_entry.id   AF-A0A7C3UEF6-F1
#
_cell.length_a   1.000
_cell.length_b   1.000
_cell.length_c   1.000
_cell.angle_alpha   90.00
_cell.angle_beta   90.00
_cell.angle_gamma   90.00
#
_symmetry.space_group_name_H-M   'P 1'
#
loop_
_entity.id
_entity.type
_entity.pdbx_description
1 polymer ?
#
loop_
_entity_poly.entity_id
_entity_poly.type
_entity_poly.pdbx_seq_one_letter_code
_entity_poly.pdbx_strand_id
1 'polypeptide(L)'
;MNKRAKSQGTYKHRGKKRKSYKKRGTLLERNVAWLFSTLGFDTKTNVQIKNHEIDVIVRSNGKSLAIECKQYEKSHLTVRNLIYEWATKRQILGVDRVLLVLWGSNVKDEDRKLAERLNISIWDEEDFEKIFNLALERKNAARDYILKEFGLNPPDPTHLDPILEKFSEVVPNLIKHDTYERFTIFSKGWILSGIVIGLLYPTFLSFWILSIPLLGLAWTYCYVKRIRWERKVLKSVIKKLSKVRGGVTTSELAYITKKSEKSVKKILEYLRSKGYVKVLGDLWVSENIEKP
;
A
#
# COMPACT_ATOMS: atom_id res chain seq x y z
N MET A 1 -54.36 65.15 -18.37
CA MET A 1 -54.68 64.24 -17.25
C MET A 1 -54.18 62.84 -17.55
N ASN A 2 -53.47 62.23 -16.58
CA ASN A 2 -53.00 60.84 -16.46
C ASN A 2 -52.05 60.23 -17.51
N LYS A 3 -50.74 60.50 -17.32
CA LYS A 3 -49.62 59.66 -17.78
C LYS A 3 -49.54 58.39 -16.93
N ARG A 4 -49.76 57.21 -17.52
CA ARG A 4 -49.42 55.90 -16.91
C ARG A 4 -47.94 55.60 -17.17
N ALA A 5 -47.10 55.80 -16.16
CA ALA A 5 -45.72 55.34 -16.15
C ALA A 5 -45.69 53.84 -15.83
N LYS A 6 -45.23 53.01 -16.78
CA LYS A 6 -44.91 51.59 -16.55
C LYS A 6 -43.54 51.53 -15.86
N SER A 7 -43.52 51.13 -14.59
CA SER A 7 -42.28 50.82 -13.87
C SER A 7 -41.70 49.50 -14.40
N GLN A 8 -40.64 49.56 -15.20
CA GLN A 8 -39.81 48.40 -15.50
C GLN A 8 -38.97 48.06 -14.27
N GLY A 9 -39.38 47.01 -13.55
CA GLY A 9 -38.57 46.40 -12.50
C GLY A 9 -37.32 45.78 -13.11
N THR A 10 -36.17 46.40 -12.90
CA THR A 10 -34.87 45.85 -13.26
C THR A 10 -34.47 44.80 -12.22
N TYR A 11 -34.79 43.54 -12.50
CA TYR A 11 -34.22 42.42 -11.76
C TYR A 11 -32.72 42.35 -12.07
N LYS A 12 -31.89 42.92 -11.19
CA LYS A 12 -30.44 42.70 -11.15
C LYS A 12 -30.19 41.21 -10.94
N HIS A 13 -29.95 40.48 -12.02
CA HIS A 13 -29.35 39.16 -11.98
C HIS A 13 -27.97 39.30 -11.32
N ARG A 14 -27.90 39.06 -10.01
CA ARG A 14 -26.65 38.80 -9.32
C ARG A 14 -26.04 37.56 -9.97
N GLY A 15 -25.09 37.79 -10.87
CA GLY A 15 -24.26 36.75 -11.45
C GLY A 15 -23.60 35.97 -10.33
N LYS A 16 -24.21 34.84 -9.96
CA LYS A 16 -23.57 33.80 -9.17
C LYS A 16 -22.36 33.39 -10.02
N LYS A 17 -21.17 33.89 -9.66
CA LYS A 17 -19.90 33.36 -10.16
C LYS A 17 -19.93 31.87 -9.87
N ARG A 18 -20.33 31.07 -10.87
CA ARG A 18 -20.08 29.64 -10.89
C ARG A 18 -18.56 29.55 -10.76
N LYS A 19 -18.09 29.09 -9.59
CA LYS A 19 -16.71 28.65 -9.43
C LYS A 19 -16.51 27.54 -10.46
N SER A 20 -16.03 27.93 -11.63
CA SER A 20 -15.47 27.03 -12.62
C SER A 20 -14.29 26.36 -11.94
N TYR A 21 -14.53 25.19 -11.35
CA TYR A 21 -13.46 24.25 -11.08
C TYR A 21 -12.83 23.97 -12.45
N LYS A 22 -11.68 24.59 -12.73
CA LYS A 22 -10.84 24.28 -13.88
C LYS A 22 -10.62 22.76 -13.88
N LYS A 23 -11.41 22.02 -14.68
CA LYS A 23 -11.15 20.62 -15.01
C LYS A 23 -9.87 20.62 -15.84
N ARG A 24 -8.73 20.42 -15.19
CA ARG A 24 -7.41 20.85 -15.68
C ARG A 24 -6.59 19.71 -16.30
N GLY A 25 -7.23 18.75 -16.98
CA GLY A 25 -6.53 17.67 -17.67
C GLY A 25 -7.35 17.13 -18.83
N THR A 26 -6.68 16.54 -19.83
CA THR A 26 -7.34 15.91 -20.98
C THR A 26 -8.16 14.68 -20.55
N LEU A 27 -9.07 14.21 -21.41
CA LEU A 27 -9.84 12.99 -21.13
C LEU A 27 -8.92 11.77 -20.96
N LEU A 28 -7.86 11.70 -21.77
CA LEU A 28 -6.88 10.61 -21.74
C LEU A 28 -6.17 10.56 -20.38
N GLU A 29 -5.62 11.68 -19.90
CA GLU A 29 -4.97 11.76 -18.59
C GLU A 29 -5.90 11.30 -17.46
N ARG A 30 -7.17 11.70 -17.53
CA ARG A 30 -8.17 11.31 -16.53
C ARG A 30 -8.45 9.81 -16.55
N ASN A 31 -8.56 9.21 -17.74
CA ASN A 31 -8.79 7.77 -17.89
C ASN A 31 -7.58 6.96 -17.45
N VAL A 32 -6.36 7.40 -17.79
CA VAL A 32 -5.11 6.79 -17.32
C VAL A 32 -5.01 6.88 -15.79
N ALA A 33 -5.23 8.06 -15.21
CA ALA A 33 -5.20 8.23 -13.76
C ALA A 33 -6.28 7.38 -13.05
N TRP A 34 -7.48 7.29 -13.65
CA TRP A 34 -8.56 6.44 -13.14
C TRP A 34 -8.19 4.95 -13.19
N LEU A 35 -7.55 4.48 -14.27
CA LEU A 35 -7.09 3.10 -14.41
C LEU A 35 -6.13 2.74 -13.27
N PHE A 36 -5.04 3.49 -13.11
CA PHE A 36 -4.04 3.20 -12.07
C PHE A 36 -4.61 3.35 -10.64
N SER A 37 -5.40 4.39 -10.37
CA SER A 37 -6.02 4.54 -9.05
C SER A 37 -7.02 3.43 -8.74
N THR A 38 -7.81 3.01 -9.73
CA THR A 38 -8.75 1.88 -9.60
C THR A 38 -7.99 0.61 -9.26
N LEU A 39 -6.86 0.34 -9.92
CA LEU A 39 -6.00 -0.79 -9.64
C LEU A 39 -5.31 -0.72 -8.26
N GLY A 40 -5.45 0.38 -7.51
CA GLY A 40 -4.95 0.53 -6.15
C GLY A 40 -3.53 1.06 -6.06
N PHE A 41 -3.07 1.81 -7.07
CA PHE A 41 -1.77 2.50 -7.02
C PHE A 41 -1.90 3.91 -6.44
N ASP A 42 -0.86 4.41 -5.75
CA ASP A 42 -0.80 5.84 -5.36
C ASP A 42 -0.59 6.68 -6.62
N THR A 43 -1.66 7.33 -7.07
CA THR A 43 -1.72 8.01 -8.36
C THR A 43 -2.03 9.49 -8.15
N LYS A 44 -1.26 10.38 -8.78
CA LYS A 44 -1.50 11.83 -8.78
C LYS A 44 -1.42 12.36 -10.20
N THR A 45 -2.22 13.39 -10.51
CA THR A 45 -2.24 14.03 -11.83
C THR A 45 -1.67 15.44 -11.79
N ASN A 46 -1.21 15.94 -12.92
CA ASN A 46 -0.70 17.31 -13.11
C ASN A 46 0.34 17.70 -12.06
N VAL A 47 1.29 16.81 -11.82
CA VAL A 47 2.30 16.99 -10.77
C VAL A 47 3.47 17.79 -11.33
N GLN A 48 3.81 18.89 -10.69
CA GLN A 48 5.06 19.59 -10.97
C GLN A 48 6.21 19.05 -10.12
N ILE A 49 7.27 18.60 -10.78
CA ILE A 49 8.53 18.19 -10.16
C ILE A 49 9.66 18.90 -10.89
N LYS A 50 10.50 19.67 -10.17
CA LYS A 50 11.64 20.41 -10.74
C LYS A 50 11.25 21.25 -11.98
N ASN A 51 10.13 21.98 -11.91
CA ASN A 51 9.57 22.79 -12.99
C ASN A 51 9.11 22.04 -14.25
N HIS A 52 9.04 20.71 -14.22
CA HIS A 52 8.41 19.91 -15.26
C HIS A 52 7.04 19.43 -14.79
N GLU A 53 6.06 19.57 -15.66
CA GLU A 53 4.74 18.96 -15.48
C GLU A 53 4.78 17.50 -15.91
N ILE A 54 4.19 16.64 -15.08
CA ILE A 54 3.97 15.23 -15.33
C ILE A 54 2.46 15.01 -15.29
N ASP A 55 1.91 14.55 -16.41
CA ASP A 55 0.48 14.31 -16.59
C ASP A 55 -0.08 13.37 -15.50
N VAL A 56 0.55 12.21 -15.32
CA VAL A 56 0.23 11.26 -14.25
C VAL A 56 1.51 10.70 -13.63
N ILE A 57 1.58 10.66 -12.31
CA ILE A 57 2.63 9.95 -11.58
C ILE A 57 2.02 8.84 -10.74
N VAL A 58 2.64 7.67 -10.82
CA VAL A 58 2.25 6.47 -10.09
C VAL A 58 3.39 6.07 -9.17
N ARG A 59 3.08 5.81 -7.90
CA ARG A 59 4.03 5.31 -6.91
C ARG A 59 3.58 3.95 -6.37
N SER A 60 4.53 3.04 -6.28
CA SER A 60 4.34 1.71 -5.72
C SER A 60 5.66 1.16 -5.20
N ASN A 61 5.68 0.66 -3.97
CA ASN A 61 6.86 -0.02 -3.39
C ASN A 61 8.17 0.78 -3.45
N GLY A 62 8.10 2.09 -3.20
CA GLY A 62 9.28 2.98 -3.27
C GLY A 62 9.74 3.32 -4.68
N LYS A 63 9.11 2.74 -5.71
CA LYS A 63 9.34 3.05 -7.12
C LYS A 63 8.30 4.02 -7.65
N SER A 64 8.69 4.72 -8.71
CA SER A 64 7.92 5.77 -9.36
C SER A 64 7.88 5.57 -10.88
N LEU A 65 6.68 5.65 -11.43
CA LEU A 65 6.41 5.64 -12.85
C LEU A 65 5.83 7.00 -13.22
N ALA A 66 6.54 7.75 -14.07
CA ALA A 66 5.99 8.94 -14.70
C ALA A 66 5.26 8.54 -15.98
N ILE A 67 4.10 9.13 -16.22
CA ILE A 67 3.27 8.83 -17.38
C ILE A 67 2.96 10.13 -18.08
N GLU A 68 3.27 10.20 -19.37
CA GLU A 68 2.89 11.29 -20.26
C GLU A 68 1.78 10.82 -21.18
N CYS A 69 0.76 11.65 -21.34
CA CYS A 69 -0.38 11.40 -22.20
C CYS A 69 -0.32 12.36 -23.41
N LYS A 70 -0.41 11.83 -24.62
CA LYS A 70 -0.52 12.67 -25.83
C LYS A 70 -1.57 12.16 -26.81
N GLN A 71 -2.35 13.10 -27.33
CA GLN A 71 -3.33 12.88 -28.40
C GLN A 71 -2.78 13.52 -29.69
N TYR A 72 -2.40 12.69 -30.66
CA TYR A 72 -1.68 13.13 -31.87
C TYR A 72 -2.54 13.85 -32.89
N GLU A 73 -3.87 13.74 -32.80
CA GLU A 73 -4.82 14.60 -33.53
C GLU A 73 -4.54 16.10 -33.31
N LYS A 74 -3.81 16.46 -32.23
CA LYS A 74 -3.52 17.84 -31.81
C LYS A 74 -2.02 18.14 -31.66
N SER A 75 -1.13 17.25 -32.09
CA SER A 75 0.32 17.38 -31.83
C SER A 75 1.15 17.43 -33.12
N HIS A 76 2.13 18.34 -33.15
CA HIS A 76 3.16 18.40 -34.20
C HIS A 76 4.46 17.68 -33.82
N LEU A 77 4.60 17.25 -32.56
CA LEU A 77 5.81 16.60 -32.07
C LEU A 77 5.85 15.14 -32.54
N THR A 78 6.99 14.67 -33.07
CA THR A 78 7.16 13.27 -33.45
C THR A 78 7.35 12.38 -32.23
N VAL A 79 6.94 11.11 -32.31
CA VAL A 79 7.13 10.12 -31.23
C VAL A 79 8.60 10.01 -30.82
N ARG A 80 9.51 9.99 -31.80
CA ARG A 80 10.97 9.95 -31.55
C ARG A 80 11.46 11.12 -30.71
N ASN A 81 10.99 12.34 -30.98
CA ASN A 81 11.38 13.51 -30.18
C ASN A 81 10.83 13.42 -28.76
N LEU A 82 9.58 12.96 -28.61
CA LEU A 82 8.97 12.76 -27.30
C LEU A 82 9.74 11.72 -26.45
N ILE A 83 10.22 10.64 -27.08
CA ILE A 83 11.07 9.63 -26.41
C ILE A 83 12.35 10.26 -25.86
N TYR A 84 13.09 11.04 -26.67
CA TYR A 84 14.33 11.67 -26.20
C TYR A 84 14.09 12.72 -25.11
N GLU A 85 13.03 13.51 -25.25
CA GLU A 85 12.62 14.48 -24.24
C GLU A 85 12.37 13.78 -22.89
N TRP A 86 11.58 12.70 -22.91
CA TRP A 86 11.25 11.96 -21.69
C TRP A 86 12.38 11.12 -21.14
N ALA A 87 13.32 10.66 -21.97
CA ALA A 87 14.54 10.01 -21.49
C ALA A 87 15.38 10.97 -20.65
N THR A 88 15.51 12.22 -21.11
CA THR A 88 16.21 13.29 -20.40
C THR A 88 15.45 13.69 -19.14
N LYS A 89 14.14 13.92 -19.23
CA LYS A 89 13.30 14.24 -18.07
C LYS A 89 13.33 13.14 -17.02
N ARG A 90 13.32 11.86 -17.40
CA ARG A 90 13.41 10.75 -16.44
C ARG A 90 14.61 10.90 -15.51
N GLN A 91 15.79 11.17 -16.09
CA GLN A 91 17.02 11.36 -15.33
C GLN A 91 16.95 12.58 -14.42
N ILE A 92 16.45 13.71 -14.94
CA ILE A 92 16.29 14.95 -14.17
C ILE A 92 15.33 14.74 -12.99
N LEU A 93 14.20 14.07 -13.23
CA LEU A 93 13.14 13.87 -12.25
C LEU A 93 13.45 12.77 -11.23
N GLY A 94 14.39 11.87 -11.56
CA GLY A 94 14.76 10.75 -10.70
C GLY A 94 13.65 9.71 -10.58
N VAL A 95 12.87 9.50 -11.65
CA VAL A 95 11.82 8.47 -11.70
C VAL A 95 12.38 7.17 -12.30
N ASP A 96 11.88 6.03 -11.83
CA ASP A 96 12.43 4.71 -12.19
C ASP A 96 12.10 4.32 -13.63
N ARG A 97 10.86 4.63 -14.07
CA ARG A 97 10.34 4.31 -15.40
C ARG A 97 9.50 5.46 -15.95
N VAL A 98 9.36 5.48 -17.26
CA VAL A 98 8.41 6.35 -17.97
C VAL A 98 7.51 5.50 -18.85
N LEU A 99 6.23 5.87 -18.90
CA LEU A 99 5.25 5.35 -19.85
C LEU A 99 4.73 6.51 -20.71
N LEU A 100 4.78 6.34 -22.03
CA LEU A 100 4.11 7.25 -22.97
C LEU A 100 2.78 6.60 -23.40
N VAL A 101 1.66 7.27 -23.13
CA VAL A 101 0.34 6.83 -23.59
C VAL A 101 -0.07 7.72 -24.77
N LEU A 102 -0.07 7.13 -25.97
CA LEU A 102 -0.21 7.85 -27.23
C LEU A 102 -1.53 7.47 -27.92
N TRP A 103 -2.42 8.44 -28.09
CA TRP A 103 -3.71 8.26 -28.75
C TRP A 103 -3.69 8.83 -30.16
N GLY A 104 -4.28 8.12 -31.13
CA GLY A 104 -4.32 8.56 -32.53
C GLY A 104 -2.95 8.65 -33.21
N SER A 105 -2.00 7.82 -32.79
CA SER A 105 -0.63 7.77 -33.34
C SER A 105 -0.28 6.34 -33.75
N ASN A 106 0.27 6.17 -34.94
CA ASN A 106 0.89 4.92 -35.35
C ASN A 106 2.37 4.92 -34.95
N VAL A 107 2.74 4.09 -33.98
CA VAL A 107 4.11 4.03 -33.43
C VAL A 107 4.93 3.01 -34.23
N LYS A 108 5.97 3.48 -34.90
CA LYS A 108 6.88 2.63 -35.67
C LYS A 108 7.69 1.70 -34.76
N ASP A 109 7.98 0.49 -35.23
CA ASP A 109 8.81 -0.49 -34.51
C ASP A 109 10.19 0.05 -34.11
N GLU A 110 10.81 0.87 -34.96
CA GLU A 110 12.07 1.53 -34.65
C GLU A 110 11.99 2.42 -33.41
N ASP A 111 10.86 3.12 -33.24
CA ASP A 111 10.64 4.01 -32.11
C ASP A 111 10.30 3.21 -30.84
N ARG A 112 9.57 2.09 -30.96
CA ARG A 112 9.38 1.14 -29.85
C ARG A 112 10.73 0.59 -29.35
N LYS A 113 11.61 0.15 -30.27
CA LYS A 113 12.96 -0.32 -29.93
C LYS A 113 13.85 0.78 -29.34
N LEU A 114 13.69 2.02 -29.78
CA LEU A 114 14.39 3.16 -29.19
C LEU A 114 13.91 3.43 -27.76
N ALA A 115 12.60 3.44 -27.54
CA ALA A 115 12.00 3.65 -26.23
C ALA A 115 12.46 2.59 -25.22
N GLU A 116 12.43 1.32 -25.62
CA GLU A 116 12.86 0.20 -24.78
C GLU A 116 14.32 0.35 -24.31
N ARG A 117 15.25 0.65 -25.24
CA ARG A 117 16.66 0.92 -24.92
C ARG A 117 16.83 2.07 -23.94
N LEU A 118 15.92 3.03 -23.97
CA LEU A 118 15.89 4.18 -23.08
C LEU A 118 15.02 3.95 -21.85
N ASN A 119 14.62 2.72 -21.53
CA ASN A 119 13.74 2.36 -20.41
C ASN A 119 12.42 3.16 -20.38
N ILE A 120 11.86 3.43 -21.55
CA ILE A 120 10.56 4.04 -21.77
C ILE A 120 9.64 2.99 -22.39
N SER A 121 8.47 2.81 -21.80
CA SER A 121 7.41 1.99 -22.42
C SER A 121 6.47 2.89 -23.20
N ILE A 122 5.84 2.33 -24.24
CA ILE A 122 4.83 3.03 -25.04
C ILE A 122 3.58 2.17 -25.05
N TRP A 123 2.45 2.79 -24.72
CA TRP A 123 1.13 2.28 -25.02
C TRP A 123 0.53 3.14 -26.12
N ASP A 124 0.22 2.52 -27.26
CA ASP A 124 -0.69 3.12 -28.22
C ASP A 124 -2.15 2.92 -27.79
N GLU A 125 -3.08 3.24 -28.69
CA GLU A 125 -4.52 3.12 -28.46
C GLU A 125 -4.94 1.67 -28.17
N GLU A 126 -4.45 0.71 -28.98
CA GLU A 126 -4.76 -0.70 -28.82
C GLU A 126 -4.17 -1.26 -27.50
N ASP A 127 -2.92 -0.91 -27.18
CA ASP A 127 -2.26 -1.28 -25.94
C ASP A 127 -3.08 -0.76 -24.73
N PHE A 128 -3.48 0.52 -24.75
CA PHE A 128 -4.23 1.12 -23.66
C PHE A 128 -5.62 0.49 -23.50
N GLU A 129 -6.38 0.32 -24.59
CA GLU A 129 -7.71 -0.28 -24.54
C GLU A 129 -7.67 -1.71 -24.01
N LYS A 130 -6.70 -2.50 -24.45
CA LYS A 130 -6.49 -3.87 -23.96
C LYS A 130 -6.28 -3.91 -22.45
N ILE A 131 -5.40 -3.06 -21.92
CA ILE A 131 -5.14 -3.01 -20.47
C ILE A 131 -6.34 -2.44 -19.70
N PHE A 132 -7.02 -1.45 -20.27
CA PHE A 132 -8.23 -0.86 -19.68
C PHE A 132 -9.35 -1.91 -19.54
N ASN A 133 -9.62 -2.67 -20.61
CA ASN A 133 -10.61 -3.74 -20.59
C ASN A 133 -10.19 -4.87 -19.63
N LEU A 134 -8.92 -5.25 -19.62
CA LEU A 134 -8.40 -6.22 -18.64
C LEU A 134 -8.62 -5.75 -17.19
N ALA A 135 -8.47 -4.46 -16.91
CA ALA A 135 -8.70 -3.90 -15.58
C ALA A 135 -10.18 -3.91 -15.17
N LEU A 136 -11.10 -3.77 -16.13
CA LEU A 136 -12.55 -3.89 -15.90
C LEU A 136 -12.96 -5.34 -15.60
N GLU A 137 -12.45 -6.30 -16.37
CA GLU A 137 -12.82 -7.72 -16.25
C GLU A 137 -12.08 -8.43 -15.11
N ARG A 138 -10.77 -8.22 -15.00
CA ARG A 138 -9.84 -8.97 -14.14
C ARG A 138 -8.83 -8.04 -13.49
N LYS A 139 -9.34 -7.16 -12.63
CA LYS A 139 -8.59 -6.15 -11.87
C LYS A 139 -7.24 -6.61 -11.32
N ASN A 140 -7.18 -7.77 -10.65
CA ASN A 140 -5.94 -8.27 -10.07
C ASN A 140 -4.91 -8.66 -11.13
N ALA A 141 -5.34 -9.31 -12.22
CA ALA A 141 -4.45 -9.68 -13.32
C ALA A 141 -3.89 -8.44 -14.04
N ALA A 142 -4.70 -7.39 -14.23
CA ALA A 142 -4.23 -6.12 -14.77
C ALA A 142 -3.19 -5.45 -13.85
N ARG A 143 -3.44 -5.47 -12.54
CA ARG A 143 -2.48 -4.95 -11.55
C ARG A 143 -1.16 -5.71 -11.62
N ASP A 144 -1.19 -7.04 -11.63
CA ASP A 144 0.01 -7.89 -11.67
C ASP A 144 0.80 -7.69 -12.97
N TYR A 145 0.10 -7.54 -14.10
CA TYR A 145 0.71 -7.18 -15.38
C TYR A 145 1.48 -5.86 -15.28
N ILE A 146 0.84 -4.79 -14.80
CA ILE A 146 1.48 -3.47 -14.64
C ILE A 146 2.66 -3.53 -13.67
N LEU A 147 2.52 -4.24 -12.55
CA LEU A 147 3.59 -4.39 -11.58
C LEU A 147 4.83 -5.07 -12.19
N LYS A 148 4.61 -6.09 -13.03
CA LYS A 148 5.67 -6.82 -13.72
C LYS A 148 6.29 -5.97 -14.84
N GLU A 149 5.46 -5.44 -15.73
CA GLU A 149 5.87 -4.67 -16.92
C GLU A 149 6.77 -3.48 -16.54
N PHE A 150 6.33 -2.69 -15.57
CA PHE A 150 7.06 -1.50 -15.15
C PHE A 150 8.03 -1.77 -14.00
N GLY A 151 8.20 -3.02 -13.59
CA GLY A 151 9.04 -3.39 -12.46
C GLY A 151 8.63 -2.71 -11.15
N LEU A 152 7.36 -2.35 -11.00
CA LEU A 152 6.76 -1.77 -9.78
C LEU A 152 6.45 -2.82 -8.71
N ASN A 153 6.70 -4.09 -9.01
CA ASN A 153 6.70 -5.19 -8.05
C ASN A 153 7.48 -4.80 -6.78
N PRO A 154 7.03 -5.26 -5.59
CA PRO A 154 7.89 -5.23 -4.43
C PRO A 154 9.21 -5.94 -4.80
N PRO A 155 10.35 -5.48 -4.28
CA PRO A 155 11.58 -6.25 -4.44
C PRO A 155 11.29 -7.70 -4.05
N ASP A 156 11.78 -8.63 -4.88
CA ASP A 156 11.66 -10.06 -4.64
C ASP A 156 11.95 -10.33 -3.15
N PRO A 157 11.13 -11.09 -2.41
CA PRO A 157 11.41 -11.39 -1.01
C PRO A 157 12.79 -12.04 -0.78
N THR A 158 13.48 -12.51 -1.83
CA THR A 158 14.89 -12.93 -1.77
C THR A 158 15.89 -11.77 -1.76
N HIS A 159 15.52 -10.59 -2.25
CA HIS A 159 16.26 -9.33 -2.10
C HIS A 159 15.62 -8.48 -1.00
N LEU A 160 15.65 -8.98 0.22
CA LEU A 160 15.16 -8.25 1.38
C LEU A 160 15.95 -6.97 1.60
N ASP A 161 15.21 -5.89 1.87
CA ASP A 161 15.74 -4.66 2.43
C ASP A 161 16.63 -5.02 3.65
N PRO A 162 17.91 -4.61 3.69
CA PRO A 162 18.82 -4.91 4.80
C PRO A 162 18.24 -4.50 6.16
N ILE A 163 17.36 -3.50 6.20
CA ILE A 163 16.65 -3.10 7.41
C ILE A 163 15.66 -4.19 7.83
N LEU A 164 14.87 -4.73 6.91
CA LEU A 164 13.93 -5.83 7.20
C LEU A 164 14.66 -7.09 7.66
N GLU A 165 15.80 -7.41 7.04
CA GLU A 165 16.64 -8.54 7.44
C GLU A 165 17.15 -8.36 8.88
N LYS A 166 17.68 -7.19 9.21
CA LYS A 166 18.08 -6.87 10.59
C LYS A 166 16.93 -6.99 11.59
N PHE A 167 15.71 -6.61 11.20
CA PHE A 167 14.54 -6.81 12.05
C PHE A 167 14.11 -8.28 12.13
N SER A 168 14.22 -9.06 11.05
CA SER A 168 13.82 -10.48 11.04
C SER A 168 14.73 -11.36 11.89
N GLU A 169 15.97 -10.93 12.15
CA GLU A 169 16.87 -11.56 13.11
C GLU A 169 16.52 -11.21 14.57
N VAL A 170 16.23 -9.94 14.84
CA VAL A 170 16.06 -9.43 16.22
C VAL A 170 14.65 -9.65 16.75
N VAL A 171 13.62 -9.42 15.95
CA VAL A 171 12.22 -9.39 16.38
C VAL A 171 11.71 -10.75 16.86
N PRO A 172 12.01 -11.89 16.22
CA PRO A 172 11.59 -13.20 16.74
C PRO A 172 12.10 -13.45 18.16
N ASN A 173 13.33 -13.02 18.47
CA ASN A 173 13.90 -13.16 19.81
C ASN A 173 13.21 -12.23 20.82
N LEU A 174 12.79 -11.03 20.41
CA LEU A 174 12.00 -10.13 21.25
C LEU A 174 10.57 -10.63 21.49
N ILE A 175 10.02 -11.40 20.54
CA ILE A 175 8.67 -11.99 20.60
C ILE A 175 8.66 -13.30 21.38
N LYS A 176 9.75 -14.08 21.33
CA LYS A 176 9.93 -15.29 22.12
C LYS A 176 9.88 -14.93 23.60
N HIS A 177 8.71 -15.17 24.19
CA HIS A 177 8.51 -14.99 25.61
C HIS A 177 8.66 -16.33 26.30
N ASP A 178 9.88 -16.59 26.77
CA ASP A 178 10.35 -17.82 27.39
C ASP A 178 9.39 -18.35 28.48
N THR A 179 8.82 -17.45 29.30
CA THR A 179 7.89 -17.88 30.37
C THR A 179 6.60 -18.54 29.88
N TYR A 180 6.05 -18.20 28.71
CA TYR A 180 4.82 -18.88 28.24
C TYR A 180 5.16 -20.29 27.78
N GLU A 181 6.22 -20.46 26.99
CA GLU A 181 6.65 -21.79 26.54
C GLU A 181 7.03 -22.68 27.73
N ARG A 182 7.83 -22.17 28.68
CA ARG A 182 8.15 -22.88 29.93
C ARG A 182 6.89 -23.25 30.71
N PHE A 183 5.94 -22.33 30.86
CA PHE A 183 4.70 -22.60 31.55
C PHE A 183 3.88 -23.68 30.83
N THR A 184 3.79 -23.65 29.50
CA THR A 184 3.07 -24.69 28.74
C THR A 184 3.71 -26.07 28.84
N ILE A 185 5.04 -26.14 28.89
CA ILE A 185 5.77 -27.40 29.10
C ILE A 185 5.53 -27.90 30.52
N PHE A 186 5.67 -27.01 31.51
CA PHE A 186 5.44 -27.32 32.92
C PHE A 186 4.00 -27.79 33.17
N SER A 187 2.99 -27.11 32.63
CA SER A 187 1.59 -27.47 32.82
C SER A 187 1.25 -28.82 32.18
N LYS A 188 1.86 -29.16 31.04
CA LYS A 188 1.69 -30.50 30.42
C LYS A 188 2.26 -31.59 31.32
N GLY A 189 3.47 -31.37 31.86
CA GLY A 189 4.10 -32.29 32.82
C GLY A 189 3.23 -32.44 34.07
N TRP A 190 2.76 -31.34 34.63
CA TRP A 190 1.88 -31.32 35.79
C TRP A 190 0.57 -32.08 35.58
N ILE A 191 -0.10 -31.88 34.43
CA ILE A 191 -1.31 -32.63 34.08
C ILE A 191 -1.02 -34.13 33.98
N LEU A 192 0.08 -34.52 33.32
CA LEU A 192 0.46 -35.92 33.18
C LEU A 192 0.73 -36.57 34.54
N SER A 193 1.48 -35.90 35.41
CA SER A 193 1.74 -36.34 36.79
C SER A 193 0.44 -36.49 37.57
N GLY A 194 -0.51 -35.57 37.38
CA GLY A 194 -1.83 -35.65 38.04
C GLY A 194 -2.66 -36.85 37.63
N ILE A 195 -2.63 -37.21 36.35
CA ILE A 195 -3.31 -38.42 35.85
C ILE A 195 -2.69 -39.67 36.49
N VAL A 196 -1.35 -39.78 36.51
CA VAL A 196 -0.66 -40.95 37.08
C VAL A 196 -0.91 -41.08 38.58
N ILE A 197 -0.77 -39.98 39.34
CA ILE A 197 -1.01 -39.96 40.79
C ILE A 197 -2.48 -40.23 41.10
N GLY A 198 -3.41 -39.66 40.33
CA GLY A 198 -4.85 -39.90 40.53
C GLY A 198 -5.26 -41.37 40.32
N LEU A 199 -4.59 -42.08 39.39
CA LEU A 199 -4.80 -43.52 39.17
C LEU A 199 -4.18 -44.37 40.29
N LEU A 200 -3.00 -44.00 40.79
CA LEU A 200 -2.31 -44.76 41.85
C LEU A 200 -2.87 -44.50 43.25
N TYR A 201 -3.38 -43.28 43.51
CA TYR A 201 -3.81 -42.83 44.83
C TYR A 201 -5.10 -41.99 44.76
N PRO A 202 -6.29 -42.63 44.74
CA PRO A 202 -7.58 -41.94 44.56
C PRO A 202 -7.91 -40.88 45.63
N THR A 203 -7.34 -41.01 46.84
CA THR A 203 -7.54 -40.03 47.93
C THR A 203 -6.99 -38.63 47.60
N PHE A 204 -6.05 -38.51 46.66
CA PHE A 204 -5.51 -37.23 46.21
C PHE A 204 -6.28 -36.59 45.05
N LEU A 205 -7.33 -37.24 44.54
CA LEU A 205 -8.09 -36.74 43.39
C LEU A 205 -8.73 -35.37 43.64
N SER A 206 -9.20 -35.11 44.86
CA SER A 206 -9.81 -33.84 45.27
C SER A 206 -8.84 -32.65 45.16
N PHE A 207 -7.58 -32.84 45.56
CA PHE A 207 -6.52 -31.85 45.41
C PHE A 207 -6.25 -31.52 43.94
N TRP A 208 -6.20 -32.55 43.09
CA TRP A 208 -5.98 -32.38 41.65
C TRP A 208 -7.10 -31.62 40.96
N ILE A 209 -8.37 -31.93 41.29
CA ILE A 209 -9.53 -31.21 40.75
C ILE A 209 -9.46 -29.72 41.11
N LEU A 210 -9.06 -29.37 42.34
CA LEU A 210 -8.92 -27.98 42.77
C LEU A 210 -7.73 -27.26 42.10
N SER A 211 -6.69 -27.99 41.66
CA SER A 211 -5.53 -27.41 40.98
C SER A 211 -5.80 -27.00 39.53
N ILE A 212 -6.76 -27.65 38.84
CA ILE A 212 -7.06 -27.39 37.42
C ILE A 212 -7.55 -25.95 37.18
N PRO A 213 -8.51 -25.40 37.95
CA PRO A 213 -8.90 -24.00 37.81
C PRO A 213 -7.72 -23.03 38.00
N LEU A 214 -6.85 -23.29 38.97
CA LEU A 214 -5.67 -22.45 39.23
C LEU A 214 -4.68 -22.48 38.05
N LEU A 215 -4.44 -23.66 37.46
CA LEU A 215 -3.65 -23.80 36.24
C LEU A 215 -4.31 -23.09 35.06
N GLY A 216 -5.63 -23.16 34.93
CA GLY A 216 -6.39 -22.45 33.90
C GLY A 216 -6.25 -20.94 34.02
N LEU A 217 -6.33 -20.40 35.24
CA LEU A 217 -6.11 -18.98 35.52
C LEU A 217 -4.67 -18.56 35.22
N ALA A 218 -3.68 -19.34 35.66
CA ALA A 218 -2.27 -19.10 35.39
C ALA A 218 -1.96 -19.15 33.88
N TRP A 219 -2.52 -20.13 33.16
CA TRP A 219 -2.41 -20.23 31.71
C TRP A 219 -3.00 -19.00 31.02
N THR A 220 -4.22 -18.61 31.41
CA THR A 220 -4.91 -17.45 30.85
C THR A 220 -4.10 -16.17 31.10
N TYR A 221 -3.56 -16.00 32.32
CA TYR A 221 -2.67 -14.90 32.66
C TYR A 221 -1.42 -14.87 31.78
N CYS A 222 -0.71 -16.00 31.65
CA CYS A 222 0.47 -16.13 30.81
C CYS A 222 0.17 -15.84 29.33
N TYR A 223 -0.96 -16.34 28.82
CA TYR A 223 -1.41 -16.10 27.46
C TYR A 223 -1.71 -14.62 27.18
N VAL A 224 -2.46 -13.96 28.08
CA VAL A 224 -2.77 -12.53 27.98
C VAL A 224 -1.48 -11.70 28.06
N LYS A 225 -0.56 -12.05 28.95
CA LYS A 225 0.74 -11.39 29.09
C LYS A 225 1.57 -11.50 27.80
N ARG A 226 1.62 -12.68 27.18
CA ARG A 226 2.27 -12.92 25.88
C ARG A 226 1.67 -12.02 24.80
N ILE A 227 0.35 -12.01 24.62
CA ILE A 227 -0.32 -11.17 23.61
C ILE A 227 -0.01 -9.69 23.83
N ARG A 228 -0.05 -9.23 25.09
CA ARG A 228 0.28 -7.83 25.43
C ARG A 228 1.71 -7.49 25.05
N TRP A 229 2.65 -8.41 25.25
CA TRP A 229 4.04 -8.23 24.86
C TRP A 229 4.21 -8.19 23.34
N GLU A 230 3.62 -9.15 22.61
CA GLU A 230 3.66 -9.19 21.14
C GLU A 230 3.13 -7.89 20.54
N ARG A 231 2.03 -7.34 21.09
CA ARG A 231 1.48 -6.04 20.69
C ARG A 231 2.47 -4.90 20.89
N LYS A 232 3.20 -4.87 22.01
CA LYS A 232 4.22 -3.83 22.29
C LYS A 232 5.38 -3.90 21.31
N VAL A 233 5.89 -5.11 21.04
CA VAL A 233 6.98 -5.32 20.08
C VAL A 233 6.54 -4.91 18.68
N LEU A 234 5.39 -5.39 18.21
CA LEU A 234 4.88 -5.07 16.88
C LEU A 234 4.63 -3.57 16.71
N LYS A 235 4.07 -2.90 17.72
CA LYS A 235 3.91 -1.44 17.75
C LYS A 235 5.27 -0.73 17.61
N SER A 236 6.30 -1.19 18.30
CA SER A 236 7.65 -0.59 18.22
C SER A 236 8.28 -0.78 16.83
N VAL A 237 8.15 -1.97 16.26
CA VAL A 237 8.64 -2.30 14.90
C VAL A 237 7.95 -1.43 13.87
N ILE A 238 6.61 -1.36 13.89
CA ILE A 238 5.84 -0.51 12.97
C ILE A 238 6.24 0.96 13.12
N LYS A 239 6.41 1.47 14.36
CA LYS A 239 6.86 2.85 14.57
C LYS A 239 8.22 3.11 13.92
N LYS A 240 9.20 2.22 14.10
CA LYS A 240 10.53 2.35 13.50
C LYS A 240 10.47 2.26 11.97
N LEU A 241 9.79 1.26 11.42
CA LEU A 241 9.66 1.08 9.97
C LEU A 241 8.86 2.22 9.32
N SER A 242 7.82 2.72 9.97
CA SER A 242 7.06 3.88 9.48
C SER A 242 7.93 5.13 9.39
N LYS A 243 8.86 5.34 10.34
CA LYS A 243 9.79 6.48 10.33
C LYS A 243 10.79 6.39 9.18
N VAL A 244 11.24 5.19 8.83
CA VAL A 244 12.29 4.98 7.82
C VAL A 244 11.71 4.82 6.42
N ARG A 245 10.62 4.06 6.26
CA ARG A 245 10.05 3.63 4.97
C ARG A 245 8.65 4.20 4.69
N GLY A 246 8.06 4.95 5.63
CA GLY A 246 6.70 5.47 5.49
C GLY A 246 5.60 4.45 5.79
N GLY A 247 5.92 3.17 6.04
CA GLY A 247 4.97 2.13 6.42
C GLY A 247 5.54 0.73 6.32
N VAL A 248 4.71 -0.28 6.57
CA VAL A 248 5.06 -1.70 6.42
C VAL A 248 3.83 -2.52 6.06
N THR A 249 3.94 -3.51 5.18
CA THR A 249 2.82 -4.38 4.79
C THR A 249 2.59 -5.50 5.82
N THR A 250 1.44 -6.18 5.70
CA THR A 250 1.13 -7.34 6.57
C THR A 250 2.08 -8.52 6.32
N SER A 251 2.46 -8.75 5.06
CA SER A 251 3.36 -9.84 4.66
C SER A 251 4.78 -9.60 5.15
N GLU A 252 5.28 -8.36 5.05
CA GLU A 252 6.59 -7.98 5.60
C GLU A 252 6.64 -8.17 7.13
N LEU A 253 5.58 -7.80 7.85
CA LEU A 253 5.49 -8.05 9.29
C LEU A 253 5.38 -9.54 9.62
N ALA A 254 4.65 -10.32 8.83
CA ALA A 254 4.60 -11.78 8.97
C ALA A 254 5.98 -12.41 8.81
N TYR A 255 6.74 -11.95 7.82
CA TYR A 255 8.12 -12.33 7.60
C TYR A 255 9.01 -11.96 8.80
N ILE A 256 9.03 -10.69 9.22
CA ILE A 256 9.84 -10.21 10.36
C ILE A 256 9.54 -10.97 11.66
N THR A 257 8.26 -11.27 11.90
CA THR A 257 7.83 -11.92 13.14
C THR A 257 7.86 -13.44 13.09
N LYS A 258 8.14 -14.04 11.92
CA LYS A 258 8.03 -15.48 11.66
C LYS A 258 6.66 -16.06 12.08
N LYS A 259 5.59 -15.30 11.80
CA LYS A 259 4.20 -15.68 12.12
C LYS A 259 3.37 -15.72 10.85
N SER A 260 2.22 -16.39 10.91
CA SER A 260 1.25 -16.35 9.83
C SER A 260 0.64 -14.95 9.69
N GLU A 261 0.36 -14.54 8.45
CA GLU A 261 -0.29 -13.25 8.16
C GLU A 261 -1.62 -13.10 8.90
N LYS A 262 -2.40 -14.18 9.04
CA LYS A 262 -3.65 -14.19 9.81
C LYS A 262 -3.44 -13.80 11.27
N SER A 263 -2.36 -14.30 11.90
CA SER A 263 -2.02 -13.97 13.29
C SER A 263 -1.60 -12.50 13.41
N VAL A 264 -0.74 -12.04 12.49
CA VAL A 264 -0.27 -10.64 12.46
C VAL A 264 -1.43 -9.68 12.22
N LYS A 265 -2.29 -9.96 11.23
CA LYS A 265 -3.47 -9.15 10.90
C LYS A 265 -4.39 -8.96 12.11
N LYS A 266 -4.66 -10.02 12.88
CA LYS A 266 -5.47 -9.93 14.10
C LYS A 266 -4.87 -8.98 15.15
N ILE A 267 -3.54 -8.96 15.28
CA ILE A 267 -2.85 -8.03 16.19
C ILE A 267 -2.93 -6.59 15.64
N LEU A 268 -2.75 -6.41 14.34
CA LEU A 268 -2.80 -5.10 13.68
C LEU A 268 -4.18 -4.45 13.75
N GLU A 269 -5.24 -5.22 13.52
CA GLU A 269 -6.63 -4.75 13.68
C GLU A 269 -6.91 -4.28 15.11
N TYR A 270 -6.37 -4.98 16.10
CA TYR A 270 -6.44 -4.52 17.49
C TYR A 270 -5.64 -3.22 17.73
N LEU A 271 -4.43 -3.10 17.17
CA LEU A 271 -3.64 -1.87 17.31
C LEU A 271 -4.32 -0.69 16.61
N ARG A 272 -5.01 -0.93 15.49
CA ARG A 272 -5.80 0.06 14.75
C ARG A 272 -7.02 0.51 15.55
N SER A 273 -7.78 -0.41 16.15
CA SER A 273 -8.94 -0.04 16.97
C SER A 273 -8.56 0.75 18.23
N LYS A 274 -7.28 0.73 18.62
CA LYS A 274 -6.72 1.54 19.70
C LYS A 274 -6.03 2.83 19.25
N GLY A 275 -6.06 3.17 17.94
CA GLY A 275 -5.45 4.39 17.41
C GLY A 275 -3.92 4.41 17.51
N TYR A 276 -3.27 3.24 17.47
CA TYR A 276 -1.80 3.19 17.46
C TYR A 276 -1.22 3.14 16.06
N VAL A 277 -1.99 2.62 15.11
CA VAL A 277 -1.61 2.44 13.71
C VAL A 277 -2.81 2.75 12.82
N LYS A 278 -2.54 3.28 11.63
CA LYS A 278 -3.52 3.48 10.57
C LYS A 278 -3.09 2.74 9.31
N VAL A 279 -4.07 2.52 8.42
CA VAL A 279 -3.84 1.89 7.12
C VAL A 279 -3.80 2.98 6.06
N LEU A 280 -2.71 3.04 5.30
CA LEU A 280 -2.52 3.92 4.14
C LEU A 280 -2.29 3.01 2.91
N GLY A 281 -3.35 2.73 2.16
CA GLY A 281 -3.30 1.70 1.12
C GLY A 281 -3.21 0.30 1.73
N ASP A 282 -2.14 -0.41 1.43
CA ASP A 282 -1.76 -1.72 1.99
C ASP A 282 -0.73 -1.61 3.13
N LEU A 283 -0.27 -0.40 3.44
CA LEU A 283 0.75 -0.13 4.45
C LEU A 283 0.14 0.21 5.81
N TRP A 284 0.71 -0.38 6.85
CA TRP A 284 0.50 -0.04 8.24
C TRP A 284 1.48 1.04 8.67
N VAL A 285 0.95 2.16 9.16
CA VAL A 285 1.72 3.34 9.54
C VAL A 285 1.39 3.73 10.97
N SER A 286 2.40 4.06 11.78
CA SER A 286 2.18 4.55 13.15
C SER A 286 1.51 5.94 13.14
N GLU A 287 0.49 6.15 13.97
CA GLU A 287 -0.23 7.44 14.06
C GLU A 287 0.57 8.53 14.80
N ASN A 288 1.54 8.16 15.65
CA ASN A 288 2.34 9.09 16.45
C ASN A 288 3.67 9.45 15.79
N ILE A 289 3.68 9.66 14.47
CA ILE A 289 4.76 10.45 13.88
C ILE A 289 4.34 11.90 14.12
N GLU A 290 4.74 12.46 15.25
CA GLU A 290 4.82 13.92 15.39
C GLU A 290 5.49 14.42 14.12
N LYS A 291 4.76 15.23 13.35
CA LYS A 291 5.37 15.91 12.21
C LYS A 291 6.59 16.65 12.75
N PRO A 292 7.78 16.48 12.14
CA PRO A 292 8.91 17.32 12.48
C PRO A 292 8.55 18.80 12.31
#